data_AF-A0A6G3S4F7-F1
#
_entry.id   AF-A0A6G3S4F7-F1
#
_cell.length_a   1.000
_cell.length_b   1.000
_cell.length_c   1.000
_cell.angle_alpha   90.00
_cell.angle_beta   90.00
_cell.angle_gamma   90.00
#
_symmetry.space_group_name_H-M   'P 1'
#
loop_
_entity.id
_entity.type
_entity.pdbx_description
1 polymer ?
#
loop_
_entity_poly.entity_id
_entity_poly.type
_entity_poly.pdbx_seq_one_letter_code
_entity_poly.pdbx_strand_id
1 'polypeptide(L)'
;MISEPRLVAAPVSLVSEVSELLAYGLTKNCPASRELHTTLHTLRSDYRGSPAVPLPAELLPRLQRTLLELCISAGTDFPPGEKIVRFTRAADQIRILTHPHSDTGTPDHSPTETA
;
A
#
# COMPACT_ATOMS: atom_id res chain seq x y z
N MET A 1 25.09 13.27 -6.37
CA MET A 1 24.56 12.99 -5.02
C MET A 1 23.50 11.91 -5.19
N ILE A 2 23.76 10.70 -4.70
CA ILE A 2 22.77 9.62 -4.76
C ILE A 2 21.87 9.85 -3.55
N SER A 3 20.70 10.45 -3.76
CA SER A 3 19.70 10.55 -2.70
C SER A 3 19.31 9.13 -2.30
N GLU A 4 19.51 8.77 -1.03
CA GLU A 4 19.07 7.48 -0.52
C GLU A 4 17.56 7.32 -0.78
N PRO A 5 17.11 6.15 -1.26
CA PRO A 5 15.70 5.94 -1.53
C PRO A 5 14.92 6.08 -0.23
N ARG A 6 13.93 6.99 -0.21
CA ARG A 6 13.06 7.17 0.96
C ARG A 6 12.27 5.88 1.17
N LEU A 7 12.48 5.23 2.30
CA LEU A 7 11.77 4.00 2.68
C LEU A 7 10.57 4.31 3.57
N VAL A 8 9.50 3.55 3.40
CA VAL A 8 8.28 3.60 4.21
C VAL A 8 8.00 2.20 4.74
N ALA A 9 7.79 2.09 6.05
CA ALA A 9 7.45 0.82 6.67
C ALA A 9 6.00 0.43 6.35
N ALA A 10 5.81 -0.68 5.62
CA ALA A 10 4.49 -1.22 5.32
C ALA A 10 4.23 -2.51 6.14
N PRO A 11 3.05 -2.66 6.77
CA PRO A 11 2.72 -3.90 7.48
C PRO A 11 2.76 -5.13 6.56
N VAL A 12 3.30 -6.25 7.04
CA VAL A 12 3.37 -7.51 6.26
C VAL A 12 1.99 -8.00 5.80
N SER A 13 0.95 -7.74 6.58
CA SER A 13 -0.44 -8.06 6.21
C SER A 13 -0.86 -7.34 4.93
N LEU A 14 -0.61 -6.03 4.85
CA LEU A 14 -0.88 -5.23 3.66
C LEU A 14 -0.02 -5.69 2.47
N VAL A 15 1.28 -5.92 2.68
CA VAL A 15 2.17 -6.40 1.60
C VAL A 15 1.71 -7.74 1.04
N SER A 16 1.24 -8.64 1.91
CA SER A 16 0.72 -9.95 1.51
C SER A 16 -0.61 -9.84 0.77
N GLU A 17 -1.53 -9.01 1.24
CA GLU A 17 -2.79 -8.74 0.54
C GLU A 17 -2.56 -8.11 -0.83
N VAL A 18 -1.70 -7.09 -0.92
CA VAL A 18 -1.35 -6.47 -2.21
C VAL A 18 -0.71 -7.49 -3.16
N SER A 19 0.14 -8.38 -2.66
CA SER A 19 0.72 -9.46 -3.49
C SER A 19 -0.36 -10.40 -4.04
N GLU A 20 -1.34 -10.79 -3.22
CA GLU A 20 -2.48 -11.62 -3.67
C GLU A 20 -3.31 -10.90 -4.74
N LEU A 21 -3.58 -9.61 -4.55
CA LEU A 21 -4.33 -8.78 -5.50
C LEU A 21 -3.56 -8.58 -6.81
N LEU A 22 -2.23 -8.47 -6.77
CA LEU A 22 -1.41 -8.44 -7.98
C LEU A 22 -1.36 -9.81 -8.68
N ALA A 23 -1.46 -10.92 -7.94
CA ALA A 23 -1.57 -12.24 -8.57
C ALA A 23 -2.83 -12.34 -9.47
N TYR A 24 -3.93 -11.67 -9.12
CA TYR A 24 -5.08 -11.53 -10.02
C TYR A 24 -4.68 -10.83 -11.34
N GLY A 25 -3.90 -9.75 -11.27
CA GLY A 25 -3.41 -9.05 -12.46
C GLY A 25 -2.54 -9.91 -13.38
N LEU A 26 -1.84 -10.92 -12.84
CA LEU A 26 -1.13 -11.91 -13.65
C LEU A 26 -2.09 -12.72 -14.53
N THR A 27 -3.26 -13.12 -13.99
CA THR A 27 -4.29 -13.84 -14.75
C THR A 27 -4.90 -12.98 -15.87
N LYS A 28 -4.80 -11.66 -15.75
CA LYS A 28 -5.27 -10.67 -16.72
C LYS A 28 -4.16 -10.14 -17.63
N ASN A 29 -2.97 -10.76 -17.62
CA ASN A 29 -1.81 -10.36 -18.40
C ASN A 29 -1.40 -8.89 -18.20
N CYS A 30 -1.62 -8.32 -17.00
CA CYS A 30 -1.19 -6.96 -16.67
C CYS A 30 0.33 -6.92 -16.42
N PRO A 31 1.15 -6.27 -17.26
CA PRO A 31 2.61 -6.29 -17.12
C PRO A 31 3.10 -5.57 -15.86
N ALA A 32 2.47 -4.44 -15.52
CA ALA A 32 2.77 -3.68 -14.30
C ALA A 32 2.57 -4.54 -13.05
N SER A 33 1.55 -5.40 -13.07
CA SER A 33 1.26 -6.30 -11.96
C SER A 33 2.36 -7.35 -11.75
N ARG A 34 2.94 -7.87 -12.83
CA ARG A 34 4.08 -8.82 -12.76
C ARG A 34 5.33 -8.21 -12.17
N GLU A 35 5.70 -7.02 -12.62
CA GLU A 35 6.87 -6.31 -12.12
C GLU A 35 6.70 -6.02 -10.62
N LEU A 36 5.57 -5.42 -10.24
CA LEU A 36 5.30 -5.06 -8.85
C LEU A 36 5.20 -6.27 -7.93
N HIS A 37 4.59 -7.37 -8.40
CA HIS A 37 4.52 -8.63 -7.64
C HIS A 37 5.92 -9.21 -7.39
N THR A 38 6.78 -9.19 -8.40
CA THR A 38 8.17 -9.67 -8.28
C THR A 38 8.95 -8.83 -7.27
N THR A 39 8.85 -7.50 -7.37
CA THR A 39 9.50 -6.57 -6.44
C THR A 39 9.03 -6.78 -5.00
N LEU A 40 7.72 -6.88 -4.76
CA LEU A 40 7.18 -7.13 -3.42
C LEU A 40 7.57 -8.51 -2.88
N HIS A 41 7.62 -9.53 -3.74
CA HIS A 41 8.06 -10.86 -3.34
C HIS A 41 9.52 -10.85 -2.86
N THR A 42 10.42 -10.20 -3.62
CA THR A 42 11.82 -10.05 -3.24
C THR A 42 11.96 -9.31 -1.92
N LEU A 43 11.33 -8.14 -1.78
CA LEU A 43 11.35 -7.36 -0.54
C LEU A 43 10.82 -8.18 0.65
N ARG A 44 9.71 -8.91 0.49
CA ARG A 44 9.18 -9.75 1.57
C ARG A 44 10.13 -10.88 1.96
N SER A 45 10.86 -11.44 0.98
CA SER A 45 11.86 -12.47 1.24
C SER A 45 13.05 -11.92 2.02
N ASP A 46 13.53 -10.73 1.65
CA ASP A 46 14.68 -10.07 2.29
C ASP A 46 14.38 -9.68 3.75
N TYR A 47 13.13 -9.34 4.06
CA TYR A 47 12.67 -8.96 5.40
C TYR A 47 11.85 -10.05 6.09
N ARG A 48 12.11 -11.32 5.76
CA ARG A 48 11.38 -12.46 6.33
C ARG A 48 11.49 -12.49 7.86
N GLY A 49 10.35 -12.52 8.54
CA GLY A 49 10.27 -12.53 10.01
C GLY A 49 10.15 -11.15 10.66
N SER A 50 10.23 -10.07 9.88
CA SER A 50 9.89 -8.72 10.34
C SER A 50 8.36 -8.50 10.30
N PRO A 51 7.77 -7.76 11.25
CA PRO A 51 6.35 -7.37 11.20
C PRO A 51 6.04 -6.32 10.12
N ALA A 52 7.06 -5.64 9.60
CA ALA A 52 6.93 -4.64 8.55
C ALA A 52 8.03 -4.78 7.48
N VAL A 53 7.68 -4.48 6.23
CA VAL A 53 8.59 -4.49 5.09
C VAL A 53 8.87 -3.03 4.70
N PRO A 54 10.14 -2.59 4.63
CA PRO A 54 10.47 -1.27 4.11
C PRO A 54 10.26 -1.25 2.59
N LEU A 55 9.34 -0.41 2.14
CA LEU A 55 9.05 -0.19 0.72
C LEU A 55 9.64 1.14 0.26
N PRO A 56 10.26 1.21 -0.93
CA PRO A 56 10.60 2.49 -1.55
C PRO A 56 9.36 3.36 -1.73
N ALA A 57 9.41 4.63 -1.35
CA ALA A 57 8.28 5.55 -1.42
C ALA A 57 7.73 5.71 -2.84
N GLU A 58 8.60 5.62 -3.85
CA GLU A 58 8.25 5.63 -5.27
C GLU A 58 7.47 4.38 -5.73
N LEU A 59 7.55 3.27 -4.98
CA LEU A 59 6.79 2.05 -5.25
C LEU A 59 5.32 2.22 -4.88
N LEU A 60 5.01 3.01 -3.83
CA LEU A 60 3.65 3.21 -3.32
C LEU A 60 2.67 3.76 -4.37
N PRO A 61 2.95 4.86 -5.09
CA PRO A 61 2.02 5.36 -6.12
C PRO A 61 1.85 4.36 -7.27
N ARG A 62 2.89 3.58 -7.61
CA ARG A 62 2.80 2.52 -8.63
C ARG A 62 1.85 1.41 -8.19
N LEU A 63 2.00 0.93 -6.95
CA LEU A 63 1.11 -0.07 -6.34
C LEU A 63 -0.34 0.43 -6.30
N GLN A 64 -0.55 1.64 -5.79
CA GLN A 64 -1.89 2.24 -5.70
C GLN A 64 -2.56 2.29 -7.07
N ARG A 65 -1.87 2.82 -8.08
CA ARG A 65 -2.39 2.93 -9.44
C ARG A 65 -2.74 1.57 -10.03
N THR A 66 -1.84 0.60 -9.94
CA THR A 66 -2.08 -0.75 -10.47
C THR A 66 -3.26 -1.43 -9.77
N LEU A 67 -3.42 -1.26 -8.46
CA LEU A 67 -4.59 -1.80 -7.73
C LEU A 67 -5.90 -1.19 -8.22
N LEU A 68 -5.94 0.11 -8.50
CA LEU A 68 -7.13 0.78 -9.05
C LEU A 68 -7.43 0.32 -10.49
N GLU A 69 -6.41 0.17 -11.34
CA GLU A 69 -6.57 -0.38 -12.69
C GLU A 69 -7.13 -1.80 -12.65
N LEU A 70 -6.60 -2.65 -11.77
CA LEU A 70 -7.11 -4.01 -11.55
C LEU A 70 -8.51 -4.03 -10.95
N CYS A 71 -8.85 -3.05 -10.10
CA CYS A 71 -10.19 -2.89 -9.57
C CYS A 71 -11.22 -2.63 -10.69
N ILE A 72 -10.87 -1.77 -11.65
CA ILE A 72 -11.74 -1.48 -12.80
C ILE A 72 -11.93 -2.75 -13.63
N SER A 73 -10.85 -3.50 -13.92
CA SER A 73 -10.95 -4.78 -14.61
C SER A 73 -11.80 -5.79 -13.84
N ALA A 74 -11.59 -5.94 -12.53
CA ALA A 74 -12.39 -6.83 -11.69
C ALA A 74 -13.88 -6.45 -11.68
N GLY A 75 -14.21 -5.16 -11.73
CA GLY A 75 -15.57 -4.65 -11.87
C GLY A 75 -16.27 -5.05 -13.18
N THR A 76 -15.50 -5.38 -14.22
CA THR A 76 -16.05 -5.92 -15.47
C THR A 76 -16.24 -7.44 -15.44
N ASP A 77 -15.44 -8.14 -14.62
CA ASP A 77 -15.41 -9.60 -14.56
C ASP A 77 -16.33 -10.18 -13.47
N PHE A 78 -16.60 -9.41 -12.42
CA PHE A 78 -17.37 -9.83 -11.26
C PHE A 78 -18.40 -8.77 -10.87
N PRO A 79 -19.57 -9.17 -10.35
CA PRO A 79 -20.47 -8.22 -9.73
C PRO A 79 -19.78 -7.50 -8.56
N PRO A 80 -20.17 -6.26 -8.25
CA PRO A 80 -19.68 -5.53 -7.08
C PRO A 80 -19.81 -6.40 -5.83
N GLY A 81 -18.68 -6.60 -5.14
CA GLY A 81 -18.58 -7.55 -4.04
C GLY A 81 -17.20 -7.53 -3.39
N GLU A 82 -16.93 -8.53 -2.57
CA GLU A 82 -15.76 -8.58 -1.69
C GLU A 82 -14.43 -8.31 -2.41
N LYS A 83 -14.23 -8.85 -3.61
CA LYS A 83 -13.00 -8.64 -4.39
C LYS A 83 -12.75 -7.17 -4.74
N ILE A 84 -13.76 -6.45 -5.23
CA ILE A 84 -13.66 -5.04 -5.61
C ILE A 84 -13.38 -4.17 -4.38
N VAL A 85 -14.02 -4.49 -3.24
CA VAL A 85 -13.77 -3.83 -1.96
C VAL A 85 -12.34 -4.04 -1.48
N ARG A 86 -11.77 -5.24 -1.68
CA ARG A 86 -10.36 -5.51 -1.33
C ARG A 86 -9.38 -4.66 -2.14
N PHE A 87 -9.59 -4.52 -3.46
CA PHE A 87 -8.73 -3.65 -4.28
C PHE A 87 -8.76 -2.18 -3.84
N THR A 88 -9.95 -1.62 -3.61
CA THR A 88 -10.09 -0.22 -3.20
C THR A 88 -9.53 0.03 -1.80
N ARG A 89 -9.79 -0.88 -0.85
CA ARG A 89 -9.24 -0.81 0.51
C ARG A 89 -7.71 -0.86 0.51
N ALA A 90 -7.12 -1.81 -0.22
CA ALA A 90 -5.67 -1.94 -0.29
C ALA A 90 -5.03 -0.70 -0.95
N ALA A 91 -5.64 -0.15 -2.00
CA ALA A 91 -5.19 1.08 -2.64
C ALA A 91 -5.23 2.29 -1.67
N ASP A 92 -6.27 2.39 -0.83
CA ASP A 92 -6.38 3.45 0.16
C ASP A 92 -5.34 3.30 1.29
N GLN A 93 -5.09 2.09 1.77
CA GLN A 93 -4.04 1.83 2.75
C GLN A 93 -2.64 2.20 2.23
N ILE A 94 -2.34 1.93 0.95
CA ILE A 94 -1.10 2.38 0.30
C ILE A 94 -1.04 3.90 0.18
N ARG A 95 -2.16 4.57 -0.09
CA ARG A 95 -2.23 6.04 -0.12
C ARG A 95 -1.89 6.66 1.23
N ILE A 96 -2.42 6.09 2.32
CA ILE A 96 -2.13 6.53 3.70
C ILE A 96 -0.63 6.40 4.00
N LEU A 97 0.02 5.32 3.56
CA LEU A 97 1.48 5.17 3.70
C LEU A 97 2.28 6.22 2.92
N THR A 98 1.73 6.73 1.83
CA THR A 98 2.37 7.78 1.01
C THR A 98 2.27 9.16 1.66
N HIS A 99 1.24 9.38 2.49
CA HIS A 99 0.99 10.61 3.24
C HIS A 99 0.75 10.25 4.71
N PRO A 100 1.79 9.87 5.47
CA PRO A 100 1.62 9.69 6.90
C PRO A 100 1.07 11.02 7.45
N HIS A 101 -0.05 10.97 8.16
CA HIS A 101 -0.66 12.13 8.80
C HIS A 101 0.44 12.95 9.49
N SER A 102 0.65 14.19 9.04
CA SER A 102 1.23 15.21 9.88
C SER A 102 0.20 15.52 10.96
N ASP A 103 0.12 14.69 11.99
CA ASP A 103 -0.68 14.94 13.18
C ASP A 103 0.06 15.99 14.03
N THR A 104 0.00 17.25 13.60
CA THR A 104 0.22 18.40 14.48
C THR A 104 -1.03 18.58 15.32
N GLY A 105 -1.01 18.00 16.52
CA GLY A 105 -2.08 18.11 17.49
C GLY A 105 -1.59 17.82 18.90
N THR A 106 -0.53 18.52 19.35
CA THR A 106 -0.18 18.59 20.76
C THR A 106 -1.41 19.06 21.55
N PRO A 107 -1.92 18.30 22.55
CA PRO A 107 -2.81 18.90 23.53
C PRO A 107 -1.96 19.80 24.42
N ASP A 108 -2.07 21.11 24.19
CA ASP A 108 -1.49 22.14 25.04
C ASP A 108 -2.14 22.06 26.43
N HIS A 109 -1.33 21.67 27.41
CA HIS A 109 -1.71 21.68 28.81
C HIS A 109 -1.56 23.10 29.38
N SER A 110 -2.71 23.66 29.80
CA SER A 110 -2.89 24.56 30.98
C SER A 110 -2.49 26.05 30.82
N PRO A 111 -3.18 27.03 31.49
CA PRO A 111 -3.55 26.95 32.91
C PRO A 111 -4.93 27.53 33.35
N THR A 112 -5.27 27.14 34.57
CA THR A 112 -6.18 27.72 35.57
C THR A 112 -6.66 29.16 35.30
N GLU A 113 -7.98 29.34 35.20
CA GLU A 113 -8.64 30.64 35.38
C GLU A 113 -9.47 30.60 36.67
N THR A 114 -9.11 31.50 37.58
CA THR A 114 -9.76 31.78 38.86
C THR A 114 -10.95 32.71 38.61
N ALA A 115 -12.14 32.34 39.10
CA ALA A 115 -13.20 33.27 39.49
C ALA A 115 -14.11 32.61 40.54
#